data_AF-A0A4R4RVY1-F1
#
_entry.id   AF-A0A4R4RVY1-F1
#
_cell.length_a   1.000
_cell.length_b   1.000
_cell.length_c   1.000
_cell.angle_alpha   90.00
_cell.angle_beta   90.00
_cell.angle_gamma   90.00
#
_symmetry.space_group_name_H-M   'P 1'
#
loop_
_entity.id
_entity.type
_entity.pdbx_description
1 polymer ?
#
loop_
_entity_poly.entity_id
_entity_poly.type
_entity_poly.pdbx_seq_one_letter_code
_entity_poly.pdbx_strand_id
1 'polypeptide(L)' 'MTVKWRKSSRSNTDNGACVELANLPGRVGVRDSKDPAGPALALSPESFRALVRDVKAGSLDTPIA' A
#
# COMPACT_ATOMS: atom_id res chain seq x y z
N MET A 1 -14.82 -9.53 -13.06
CA MET A 1 -13.70 -10.05 -12.24
C MET A 1 -13.35 -8.99 -11.21
N THR A 2 -13.66 -9.23 -9.94
CA THR A 2 -13.54 -8.19 -8.90
C THR A 2 -12.18 -8.34 -8.22
N VAL A 3 -11.40 -7.26 -8.19
CA VAL A 3 -10.13 -7.23 -7.45
C VAL A 3 -10.45 -7.28 -5.95
N LYS A 4 -9.87 -8.26 -5.24
CA LYS A 4 -10.07 -8.40 -3.79
C LYS A 4 -9.02 -7.59 -3.03
N TRP A 5 -9.43 -6.41 -2.56
CA TRP A 5 -8.63 -5.54 -1.71
C TRP A 5 -8.66 -6.01 -0.26
N ARG A 6 -7.50 -5.97 0.39
CA ARG A 6 -7.32 -6.28 1.81
C ARG A 6 -6.69 -5.08 2.51
N LYS A 7 -7.39 -4.55 3.51
CA LYS A 7 -6.91 -3.47 4.37
C LYS A 7 -5.90 -3.99 5.38
N SER A 8 -4.91 -3.15 5.73
CA SER A 8 -3.97 -3.44 6.80
C SER A 8 -4.66 -3.54 8.17
N SER A 9 -4.25 -4.49 9.00
CA SER A 9 -4.74 -4.63 10.38
C SER A 9 -4.17 -3.59 11.36
N ARG A 10 -3.17 -2.81 10.94
CA ARG A 10 -2.57 -1.69 11.72
C ARG A 10 -3.30 -0.36 11.51
N SER A 11 -4.43 -0.40 10.82
CA SER A 11 -5.30 0.75 10.53
C SER A 11 -6.09 1.13 11.78
N ASN A 12 -5.74 2.21 12.48
CA ASN A 12 -6.53 2.70 13.61
C ASN A 12 -7.65 3.64 13.14
N THR A 13 -8.80 3.62 13.83
CA THR A 13 -10.00 4.40 13.49
C THR A 13 -9.84 5.91 13.66
N ASP A 14 -8.88 6.35 14.48
CA ASP A 14 -8.76 7.77 14.87
C ASP A 14 -8.08 8.68 13.84
N ASN A 15 -7.25 8.15 12.93
CA ASN A 15 -6.54 9.00 11.93
C ASN A 15 -6.42 8.38 10.51
N GLY A 16 -6.95 7.17 10.30
CA GLY A 16 -7.50 6.71 9.02
C GLY A 16 -6.60 6.62 7.78
N ALA A 17 -5.31 6.93 7.81
CA ALA A 17 -4.43 6.80 6.65
C ALA A 17 -4.01 5.33 6.48
N CYS A 18 -4.80 4.57 5.73
CA CYS A 18 -4.66 3.12 5.65
C CYS A 18 -4.32 2.71 4.22
N VAL A 19 -3.43 1.73 4.07
CA VAL A 19 -3.12 1.12 2.77
C VAL A 19 -3.96 -0.15 2.57
N GLU A 20 -4.44 -0.35 1.35
CA GLU A 20 -5.03 -1.62 0.91
C GLU A 20 -4.15 -2.29 -0.14
N LEU A 21 -4.05 -3.61 -0.05
CA LEU A 21 -3.31 -4.43 -1.00
C LEU A 21 -4.24 -5.36 -1.75
N ALA A 22 -3.93 -5.60 -3.02
CA ALA A 22 -4.59 -6.60 -3.84
C ALA A 22 -3.58 -7.55 -4.48
N ASN A 23 -3.89 -8.85 -4.44
CA ASN A 23 -3.16 -9.84 -5.21
C ASN A 23 -3.70 -9.86 -6.64
N LEU A 24 -2.87 -9.43 -7.59
CA LEU A 24 -3.19 -9.40 -9.02
C LEU A 24 -2.31 -10.41 -9.76
N PRO A 25 -2.70 -10.89 -10.95
CA PRO A 25 -1.84 -11.77 -11.75
C PRO A 25 -0.48 -11.11 -12.04
N GLY A 26 0.59 -11.63 -11.42
CA GLY A 26 1.96 -11.13 -11.57
C GLY A 26 2.22 -9.75 -10.96
N ARG A 27 1.28 -9.19 -10.17
CA ARG A 27 1.39 -7.83 -9.63
C ARG A 27 0.81 -7.70 -8.23
N VAL A 28 1.25 -6.67 -7.51
CA VAL A 28 0.69 -6.24 -6.24
C VAL A 28 0.04 -4.87 -6.44
N GLY A 29 -1.27 -4.81 -6.22
CA GLY A 29 -2.00 -3.54 -6.16
C GLY A 29 -1.79 -2.88 -4.81
N VAL A 30 -1.49 -1.58 -4.79
CA VAL A 30 -1.40 -0.76 -3.57
C VAL A 30 -2.25 0.49 -3.79
N ARG A 31 -3.15 0.79 -2.85
CA ARG A 31 -3.93 2.03 -2.90
C ARG A 31 -4.16 2.62 -1.52
N ASP A 32 -4.54 3.89 -1.50
CA ASP A 32 -5.03 4.57 -0.31
C ASP A 32 -6.47 4.12 -0.01
N SER A 33 -6.76 3.75 1.24
CA SER A 33 -8.10 3.36 1.68
C SER A 33 -9.09 4.53 1.72
N LYS A 34 -8.60 5.76 1.87
CA LYS A 34 -9.39 7.01 1.89
C LYS A 34 -9.77 7.46 0.49
N ASP A 35 -9.00 7.06 -0.51
CA ASP A 35 -9.29 7.36 -1.92
C ASP A 35 -9.35 6.07 -2.76
N PRO A 36 -10.39 5.22 -2.56
CA PRO A 36 -10.51 3.95 -3.27
C PRO A 36 -10.80 4.09 -4.77
N ALA A 37 -11.25 5.27 -5.21
CA ALA A 37 -11.48 5.62 -6.61
C ALA A 37 -10.28 6.34 -7.26
N GLY A 38 -9.33 6.79 -6.43
CA GLY A 38 -8.09 7.41 -6.85
C GLY A 38 -7.08 6.44 -7.47
N PRO A 39 -5.88 6.95 -7.79
CA PRO A 39 -4.84 6.16 -8.44
C PRO A 39 -4.34 5.02 -7.54
N ALA A 40 -4.25 3.82 -8.11
CA ALA A 40 -3.64 2.66 -7.48
C ALA A 40 -2.31 2.31 -8.17
N LEU A 41 -1.30 1.96 -7.38
CA LEU A 41 -0.03 1.46 -7.88
C LEU A 41 -0.14 -0.03 -8.20
N ALA A 42 0.44 -0.48 -9.31
CA ALA A 42 0.48 -1.89 -9.71
C ALA A 42 1.93 -2.35 -9.86
N LEU A 43 2.53 -2.80 -8.77
CA LEU A 43 3.95 -3.12 -8.65
C LEU A 43 4.22 -4.58 -9.02
N SER A 44 5.43 -4.87 -9.51
CA SER A 44 5.90 -6.26 -9.55
C SER A 44 6.11 -6.79 -8.11
N PRO A 45 6.06 -8.11 -7.88
CA PRO A 45 6.36 -8.68 -6.57
C PRO A 45 7.75 -8.29 -6.04
N GLU A 46 8.72 -8.13 -6.93
CA GLU A 46 10.10 -7.74 -6.60
C GLU A 46 10.18 -6.28 -6.14
N SER A 47 9.55 -5.36 -6.89
CA SER A 47 9.47 -3.95 -6.52
C SER A 47 8.69 -3.75 -5.23
N PHE A 48 7.60 -4.50 -5.02
CA PHE A 48 6.86 -4.43 -3.77
C PHE A 48 7.68 -4.91 -2.57
N ARG A 49 8.48 -5.98 -2.73
CA ARG A 49 9.42 -6.43 -1.69
C ARG A 49 10.49 -5.38 -1.39
N ALA A 50 11.02 -4.72 -2.42
CA ALA A 50 11.99 -3.63 -2.24
C ALA A 50 11.37 -2.46 -1.46
N LEU A 51 10.20 -1.99 -1.89
CA LEU A 51 9.44 -0.95 -1.20
C LEU A 51 9.25 -1.26 0.29
N VAL A 52 8.80 -2.47 0.63
CA VAL A 52 8.59 -2.86 2.04
C VAL A 52 9.89 -2.88 2.83
N ARG A 53 11.04 -3.22 2.23
CA ARG A 53 12.34 -3.12 2.91
C ARG A 53 12.70 -1.67 3.18
N ASP A 54 12.54 -0.80 2.20
CA ASP A 54 12.92 0.62 2.31
C ASP A 54 12.03 1.36 3.31
N VAL A 55 10.72 1.07 3.33
CA VAL A 55 9.80 1.59 4.35
C VAL A 55 10.21 1.10 5.75
N LYS A 56 10.57 -0.17 5.91
CA LYS A 56 11.02 -0.68 7.22
C LYS A 56 12.35 -0.08 7.68
N ALA A 57 13.21 0.30 6.75
CA ALA A 57 14.47 0.97 7.03
C ALA A 57 14.30 2.46 7.35
N GLY A 58 13.11 3.02 7.17
CA GLY A 58 12.84 4.46 7.32
C GLY A 58 13.44 5.31 6.20
N SER A 59 13.97 4.70 5.14
CA SER A 59 14.63 5.41 4.02
C SER A 59 13.67 6.29 3.22
N LEU A 60 12.37 6.06 3.37
CA LEU A 60 11.29 6.79 2.70
C LEU A 60 10.52 7.70 3.66
N ASP A 61 10.96 7.80 4.91
CA ASP A 61 10.37 8.75 5.86
C ASP A 61 10.78 10.16 5.42
N THR A 62 9.79 11.00 5.14
CA THR A 62 10.06 12.40 4.86
C THR A 62 10.57 13.08 6.12
N PRO A 63 11.62 13.92 6.05
CA PRO A 63 12.05 14.69 7.21
C PRO A 63 10.85 15.49 7.74
N ILE A 64 10.64 15.44 9.05
CA ILE A 64 9.64 16.28 9.69
C ILE A 64 10.04 17.74 9.45
N ALA A 65 9.19 18.47 8.73
CA ALA A 65 9.26 19.92 8.67
C ALA A 65 8.47 20.51 9.85
#